data_AF-A0A0A9W374-F1
#
_entry.id   AF-A0A0A9W374-F1
#
_cell.length_a   1.000
_cell.length_b   1.000
_cell.length_c   1.000
_cell.angle_alpha   90.00
_cell.angle_beta   90.00
_cell.angle_gamma   90.00
#
_symmetry.space_group_name_H-M   'P 1'
#
loop_
_entity.id
_entity.type
_entity.pdbx_description
1 polymer ?
#
loop_
_entity_poly.entity_id
_entity_poly.type
_entity_poly.pdbx_seq_one_letter_code
_entity_poly.pdbx_strand_id
1 'polypeptide(L)'
;YELLKSHYTNKRLLAAHYLDKLLNMSRLKSNSPKDIRGFVDCIQANVTSLSKIQIADFRDFFLLHISLRCLDFSTRKKFEETFISTTFPTLNNLVSHLEDQ
;
A
#
# COMPACT_ATOMS: atom_id res chain seq x y z
N TYR A 1 -20.60 14.09 7.40
CA TYR A 1 -19.63 13.18 8.03
C TYR A 1 -19.13 12.07 7.10
N GLU A 2 -19.88 11.66 6.07
CA GLU A 2 -19.47 10.57 5.14
C GLU A 2 -18.44 10.97 4.08
N LEU A 3 -18.42 12.24 3.65
CA LEU A 3 -17.48 12.75 2.65
C LEU A 3 -16.01 12.65 3.10
N LEU A 4 -15.72 12.88 4.39
CA LEU A 4 -14.36 12.71 4.91
C LEU A 4 -13.93 11.24 4.85
N LYS A 5 -14.75 10.31 5.34
CA LYS A 5 -14.44 8.87 5.29
C LYS A 5 -14.15 8.40 3.85
N SER A 6 -14.96 8.83 2.87
CA SER A 6 -14.74 8.51 1.46
C SER A 6 -13.39 9.01 0.94
N HIS A 7 -13.04 10.28 1.17
CA HIS A 7 -11.73 10.83 0.75
C HIS A 7 -10.55 10.17 1.45
N TYR A 8 -10.67 9.80 2.73
CA TYR A 8 -9.59 9.22 3.52
C TYR A 8 -9.37 7.73 3.21
N THR A 9 -10.43 6.93 3.05
CA THR A 9 -10.31 5.54 2.55
C THR A 9 -9.71 5.51 1.15
N ASN A 10 -10.04 6.52 0.33
CA ASN A 10 -9.47 6.69 -1.01
C ASN A 10 -7.95 6.93 -0.97
N LYS A 11 -7.41 7.70 0.00
CA LYS A 11 -5.96 7.88 0.15
C LYS A 11 -5.22 6.57 0.45
N ARG A 12 -5.74 5.74 1.35
CA ARG A 12 -5.15 4.44 1.70
C ARG A 12 -5.18 3.48 0.50
N LEU A 13 -6.31 3.41 -0.18
CA LEU A 13 -6.47 2.58 -1.38
C LEU A 13 -5.57 3.04 -2.52
N LEU A 14 -5.46 4.36 -2.71
CA LEU A 14 -4.61 4.97 -3.73
C LEU A 14 -3.12 4.72 -3.44
N ALA A 15 -2.71 4.83 -2.17
CA ALA A 15 -1.35 4.51 -1.76
C ALA A 15 -1.03 3.03 -1.96
N ALA A 16 -1.95 2.14 -1.57
CA ALA A 16 -1.84 0.70 -1.82
C ALA A 16 -1.72 0.40 -3.33
N HIS A 17 -2.50 1.07 -4.18
CA HIS A 17 -2.43 0.92 -5.63
C HIS A 17 -1.05 1.28 -6.20
N TYR A 18 -0.47 2.41 -5.81
CA TYR A 18 0.86 2.82 -6.28
C TYR A 18 1.95 1.89 -5.73
N LEU A 19 1.84 1.43 -4.49
CA LEU A 19 2.74 0.42 -3.94
C LEU A 19 2.64 -0.91 -4.67
N ASP A 20 1.44 -1.36 -5.01
CA ASP A 20 1.26 -2.60 -5.75
C ASP A 20 1.86 -2.51 -7.15
N LYS A 21 1.75 -1.35 -7.82
CA LYS A 21 2.46 -1.10 -9.08
C LYS A 21 3.97 -1.22 -8.92
N LEU A 22 4.54 -0.65 -7.84
CA LEU A 22 5.97 -0.75 -7.56
C LEU A 22 6.41 -2.19 -7.27
N LEU A 23 5.67 -2.89 -6.42
CA LEU A 23 5.98 -4.25 -5.97
C LEU A 23 5.73 -5.32 -7.05
N ASN A 24 4.82 -5.07 -7.99
CA ASN A 24 4.51 -5.97 -9.11
C ASN A 24 5.29 -5.63 -10.39
N MET A 25 6.23 -4.69 -10.35
CA MET A 25 7.09 -4.42 -11.50
C MET A 25 7.88 -5.68 -11.86
N SER A 26 7.76 -6.10 -13.13
CA SER A 26 8.52 -7.23 -13.64
C SER A 26 9.98 -6.87 -13.85
N ARG A 27 10.87 -7.85 -13.62
CA ARG A 27 12.29 -7.74 -13.98
C ARG A 27 12.44 -7.30 -15.44
N LEU A 28 13.40 -6.40 -15.71
CA LEU A 28 13.78 -6.01 -17.06
C LEU A 28 14.24 -7.26 -17.82
N LYS A 29 13.56 -7.60 -18.92
CA LYS A 29 13.84 -8.79 -19.73
C LYS A 29 14.89 -8.54 -20.81
N SER A 30 15.11 -7.28 -21.17
CA SER A 30 16.04 -6.84 -22.21
C SER A 30 16.65 -5.49 -21.81
N ASN A 31 17.91 -5.26 -22.17
CA ASN A 31 18.59 -3.96 -22.00
C ASN A 31 18.15 -2.93 -23.06
N SER A 32 16.91 -3.02 -23.53
CA SER A 32 16.36 -2.06 -24.48
C SER A 32 16.26 -0.67 -23.83
N PRO A 33 16.77 0.40 -24.47
CA PRO A 33 16.60 1.76 -23.99
C PRO A 33 15.14 2.18 -23.80
N LYS A 34 14.19 1.50 -24.45
CA LYS A 34 12.75 1.73 -24.27
C LYS A 34 12.23 1.13 -22.96
N ASP A 35 12.68 -0.07 -22.63
CA ASP A 35 12.25 -0.79 -21.43
C ASP A 35 12.82 -0.12 -20.17
N ILE A 36 14.07 0.33 -20.23
CA ILE A 36 14.71 1.10 -19.14
C ILE A 36 13.97 2.43 -18.92
N ARG A 37 13.63 3.16 -19.99
CA ARG A 37 12.85 4.40 -19.87
C ARG A 37 11.48 4.15 -19.25
N GLY A 38 10.75 3.14 -19.72
CA GLY A 38 9.45 2.77 -19.14
C GLY A 38 9.55 2.40 -17.65
N PHE A 39 10.64 1.75 -17.23
CA PHE A 39 10.90 1.43 -15.83
C PHE A 39 11.15 2.69 -14.98
N VAL A 40 12.00 3.61 -15.47
CA VAL A 40 12.26 4.90 -14.81
C VAL A 40 10.98 5.73 -14.69
N ASP A 41 10.22 5.85 -15.78
CA ASP A 41 8.96 6.59 -15.80
C ASP A 41 7.96 6.01 -14.80
N CYS A 42 7.87 4.67 -14.73
CA CYS A 42 7.02 3.97 -13.77
C CYS A 42 7.44 4.29 -12.32
N ILE A 43 8.73 4.16 -11.98
CA ILE A 43 9.22 4.50 -10.63
C ILE A 43 8.89 5.95 -10.30
N GLN A 44 9.25 6.87 -11.19
CA GLN A 44 9.13 8.30 -10.93
C GLN A 44 7.66 8.72 -10.77
N ALA A 45 6.77 8.20 -11.61
CA ALA A 45 5.33 8.49 -11.52
C ALA A 45 4.72 7.96 -10.21
N ASN A 46 5.02 6.71 -9.83
CA ASN A 46 4.44 6.11 -8.63
C ASN A 46 5.03 6.72 -7.34
N VAL A 47 6.34 6.96 -7.26
CA VAL A 47 6.99 7.58 -6.10
C VAL A 47 6.53 9.03 -5.91
N THR A 48 6.45 9.81 -6.99
CA THR A 48 5.93 11.19 -6.94
C THR A 48 4.46 11.21 -6.48
N SER A 49 3.66 10.26 -6.94
CA SER A 49 2.26 10.16 -6.54
C SER A 49 2.11 9.75 -5.07
N LEU A 50 2.92 8.81 -4.58
CA LEU A 50 2.97 8.43 -3.17
C LEU A 50 3.38 9.60 -2.26
N SER A 51 4.37 10.38 -2.68
CA SER A 51 4.80 11.59 -1.96
C SER A 51 3.65 12.60 -1.77
N LYS A 52 2.76 12.74 -2.76
CA LYS A 52 1.60 13.66 -2.70
C LYS A 52 0.50 13.21 -1.74
N ILE A 53 0.45 11.93 -1.35
CA ILE A 53 -0.59 11.40 -0.46
C ILE A 53 -0.36 11.83 1.00
N GLN A 54 0.84 12.30 1.35
CA GLN A 54 1.22 12.77 2.70
C GLN A 54 0.88 11.76 3.80
N ILE A 55 1.41 10.54 3.67
CA ILE A 55 1.27 9.50 4.70
C ILE A 55 2.17 9.89 5.88
N ALA A 56 1.60 9.95 7.08
CA ALA A 56 2.30 10.39 8.29
C ALA A 56 3.53 9.51 8.62
N ASP A 57 3.35 8.18 8.55
CA ASP A 57 4.44 7.22 8.63
C ASP A 57 4.39 6.28 7.42
N PHE A 58 5.13 6.66 6.36
CA PHE A 58 5.23 5.86 5.16
C PHE A 58 5.92 4.51 5.41
N ARG A 59 6.89 4.46 6.33
CA ARG A 59 7.65 3.23 6.62
C ARG A 59 6.72 2.19 7.22
N ASP A 60 5.96 2.58 8.24
CA ASP A 60 5.03 1.68 8.91
C ASP A 60 3.91 1.21 7.95
N PHE A 61 3.35 2.14 7.16
CA PHE A 61 2.38 1.80 6.11
C PHE A 61 2.95 0.81 5.08
N PHE A 62 4.19 1.00 4.62
CA PHE A 62 4.83 0.14 3.66
C PHE A 62 5.04 -1.28 4.21
N LEU A 63 5.55 -1.39 5.45
CA LEU A 63 5.74 -2.66 6.12
C LEU A 63 4.41 -3.38 6.35
N LEU A 64 3.38 -2.64 6.79
CA LEU A 64 2.03 -3.19 6.93
C LEU A 64 1.50 -3.72 5.61
N HIS A 65 1.63 -2.96 4.52
CA HIS A 65 1.14 -3.37 3.19
C HIS A 65 1.81 -4.64 2.69
N ILE A 66 3.12 -4.79 2.92
CA ILE A 66 3.84 -6.03 2.61
C ILE A 66 3.30 -7.20 3.45
N SER A 67 3.16 -7.01 4.77
CA SER A 67 2.65 -8.04 5.67
C SER A 67 1.24 -8.50 5.27
N LEU A 68 0.35 -7.56 4.94
CA LEU A 68 -1.01 -7.88 4.48
C LEU A 68 -1.03 -8.67 3.17
N ARG A 69 -0.03 -8.50 2.28
CA ARG A 69 0.10 -9.29 1.05
C ARG A 69 0.52 -10.74 1.31
N CYS A 70 1.12 -11.03 2.46
CA CYS A 70 1.54 -12.37 2.86
C CYS A 70 0.43 -13.16 3.58
N LEU A 71 -0.65 -12.50 4.01
CA LEU A 71 -1.76 -13.15 4.71
C LEU A 71 -2.76 -13.80 3.74
N ASP A 72 -3.45 -14.83 4.22
CA ASP A 72 -4.58 -15.41 3.51
C ASP A 72 -5.76 -14.42 3.47
N PHE A 73 -6.66 -14.65 2.51
CA PHE A 73 -7.82 -13.78 2.30
C PHE A 73 -8.69 -13.64 3.54
N SER A 74 -8.86 -14.70 4.33
CA SER A 74 -9.76 -14.67 5.48
C SER A 74 -9.20 -13.84 6.63
N THR A 75 -7.91 -14.00 6.95
CA THR A 75 -7.22 -13.23 8.00
C THR A 75 -7.13 -11.75 7.62
N ARG A 76 -6.77 -11.47 6.35
CA ARG A 76 -6.73 -10.10 5.85
C ARG A 76 -8.10 -9.42 5.92
N LYS A 77 -9.18 -10.12 5.56
CA LYS A 77 -10.54 -9.57 5.61
C LYS A 77 -10.95 -9.21 7.04
N LYS A 78 -10.70 -10.09 8.01
CA LYS A 78 -10.98 -9.83 9.43
C LYS A 78 -10.23 -8.60 9.95
N PHE A 79 -8.96 -8.45 9.57
CA PHE A 79 -8.18 -7.27 9.92
C PHE A 79 -8.77 -6.00 9.29
N GLU A 80 -9.08 -6.02 7.99
CA GLU A 80 -9.68 -4.87 7.29
C GLU A 80 -11.04 -4.47 7.88
N GLU A 81 -11.86 -5.43 8.31
CA GLU A 81 -13.14 -5.19 9.00
C GLU A 81 -12.92 -4.55 10.38
N THR A 82 -11.94 -5.04 11.14
CA THR A 82 -11.61 -4.54 12.50
C THR A 82 -11.08 -3.10 12.45
N PHE A 83 -10.27 -2.78 11.44
CA PHE A 83 -9.62 -1.47 11.28
C PHE A 83 -10.24 -0.62 10.15
N ILE A 84 -11.53 -0.82 9.86
CA ILE A 84 -12.24 -0.07 8.81
C ILE A 84 -12.40 1.42 9.15
N SER A 85 -12.51 1.74 10.44
CA SER A 85 -12.63 3.11 10.96
C SER A 85 -11.28 3.78 11.19
N THR A 86 -10.18 3.02 11.18
CA THR A 86 -8.82 3.51 11.40
C THR A 86 -8.19 3.99 10.10
N THR A 87 -7.74 5.25 10.08
CA THR A 87 -7.24 5.92 8.85
C THR A 87 -5.99 5.24 8.28
N PHE A 88 -5.00 4.99 9.13
CA PHE A 88 -3.81 4.20 8.82
C PHE A 88 -3.55 3.28 10.03
N PRO A 89 -4.00 2.01 9.98
CA PRO A 89 -3.57 1.06 10.99
C PRO A 89 -2.05 0.89 10.92
N THR A 90 -1.44 0.54 12.04
CA THR A 90 0.01 0.36 12.14
C THR A 90 0.41 -1.10 11.99
N LEU A 91 1.69 -1.37 11.78
CA LEU A 91 2.19 -2.75 11.81
C LEU A 91 1.93 -3.41 13.17
N ASN A 92 2.08 -2.66 14.26
CA ASN A 92 1.79 -3.16 15.61
C ASN A 92 0.33 -3.58 15.76
N ASN A 93 -0.62 -2.82 15.18
CA ASN A 93 -2.02 -3.21 15.18
C ASN A 93 -2.25 -4.55 14.48
N LEU A 94 -1.51 -4.83 13.40
CA LEU A 94 -1.57 -6.12 12.73
C LEU A 94 -1.00 -7.23 13.61
N VAL A 95 0.17 -7.02 14.21
CA VAL A 95 0.80 -8.01 15.09
C VAL A 95 -0.12 -8.36 16.26
N SER A 96 -0.64 -7.35 16.98
CA SER A 96 -1.58 -7.58 18.09
C SER A 96 -2.86 -8.26 17.62
N HIS A 97 -3.39 -7.90 16.44
CA HIS A 97 -4.57 -8.58 15.90
C HIS A 97 -4.32 -10.05 15.56
N LEU A 98 -3.10 -10.41 15.13
CA LEU A 98 -2.72 -11.78 14.84
C LEU A 98 -2.43 -12.60 16.11
N GLU A 99 -1.94 -11.95 17.17
CA GLU A 99 -1.71 -12.58 18.48
C GLU A 99 -3.02 -12.81 19.26
N ASP A 100 -4.03 -11.96 19.06
CA ASP A 100 -5.35 -12.05 19.71
C ASP A 100 -6.36 -12.97 18.97
N GLN A 101 -6.00 -13.61 17.85
CA GLN A 101 -6.84 -14.57 17.11
C GLN A 101 -6.79 -15.98 17.70
#